data_AF-A0A952LFF9-F1
#
_entry.id   AF-A0A952LFF9-F1
#
_cell.length_a   1.000
_cell.length_b   1.000
_cell.length_c   1.000
_cell.angle_alpha   90.00
_cell.angle_beta   90.00
_cell.angle_gamma   90.00
#
_symmetry.space_group_name_H-M   'P 1'
#
loop_
_entity.id
_entity.type
_entity.pdbx_description
1 polymer ?
#
loop_
_entity_poly.entity_id
_entity_poly.type
_entity_poly.pdbx_seq_one_letter_code
_entity_poly.pdbx_strand_id
1 'polypeptide(L)'
;VELILIDESLHLQNGIEAILTMVEENPEILDDYHFVENIRQSIIDAVELELNYLKTKFGGTTIFGVSYGELERYMKYIADRRLIELGFNPQFGIDQNPLKFLQKEDVKKLTNFFEVTPTEYTNF
;
A
#
# COMPACT_ATOMS: atom_id res chain seq x y z
N VAL A 1 -5.96 -0.32 16.54
CA VAL A 1 -5.07 -0.01 15.40
C VAL A 1 -4.82 -1.27 14.59
N GLU A 2 -4.38 -2.36 15.21
CA GLU A 2 -4.08 -3.62 14.52
C GLU A 2 -5.22 -4.20 13.66
N LEU A 3 -6.43 -4.31 14.20
CA LEU A 3 -7.60 -4.79 13.44
C LEU A 3 -7.95 -3.89 12.25
N ILE A 4 -7.74 -2.57 12.38
CA ILE A 4 -7.96 -1.60 11.31
C ILE A 4 -6.92 -1.81 10.20
N LEU A 5 -5.65 -2.04 10.54
CA LEU A 5 -4.61 -2.30 9.54
C LEU A 5 -4.86 -3.58 8.75
N ILE A 6 -5.37 -4.63 9.39
CA ILE A 6 -5.76 -5.87 8.73
C ILE A 6 -6.91 -5.61 7.75
N ASP A 7 -7.94 -4.89 8.20
CA ASP A 7 -9.11 -4.57 7.38
C ASP A 7 -8.73 -3.71 6.16
N GLU A 8 -7.96 -2.64 6.35
CA GLU A 8 -7.49 -1.78 5.26
C GLU A 8 -6.57 -2.53 4.28
N SER A 9 -5.77 -3.48 4.77
CA SER A 9 -4.95 -4.33 3.88
C SER A 9 -5.82 -5.23 3.00
N LEU A 10 -6.88 -5.80 3.56
CA LEU A 10 -7.84 -6.62 2.81
C LEU A 10 -8.63 -5.77 1.81
N HIS A 11 -9.11 -4.58 2.20
CA HIS A 11 -9.79 -3.66 1.29
C HIS A 11 -8.91 -3.26 0.11
N LEU A 12 -7.64 -2.97 0.37
CA LEU A 12 -6.69 -2.62 -0.68
C LEU A 12 -6.45 -3.78 -1.64
N GLN A 13 -6.24 -5.00 -1.12
CA GLN A 13 -6.05 -6.18 -1.96
C GLN A 13 -7.29 -6.43 -2.83
N ASN A 14 -8.48 -6.40 -2.24
CA ASN A 14 -9.73 -6.58 -2.97
C ASN A 14 -9.92 -5.52 -4.07
N GLY A 15 -9.54 -4.26 -3.80
CA GLY A 15 -9.61 -3.18 -4.79
C GLY A 15 -8.68 -3.40 -5.97
N ILE A 16 -7.44 -3.85 -5.73
CA ILE A 16 -6.48 -4.18 -6.79
C ILE A 16 -7.00 -5.35 -7.62
N GLU A 17 -7.43 -6.43 -6.98
CA GLU A 17 -7.98 -7.61 -7.67
C GLU A 17 -9.20 -7.26 -8.53
N ALA A 18 -10.10 -6.42 -8.04
CA ALA A 18 -11.25 -5.96 -8.80
C ALA A 18 -10.85 -5.18 -10.07
N ILE A 19 -9.85 -4.28 -9.97
CA ILE A 19 -9.34 -3.52 -11.12
C ILE A 19 -8.70 -4.48 -12.13
N LEU A 20 -7.82 -5.38 -11.68
CA LEU A 20 -7.13 -6.33 -12.57
C LEU A 20 -8.13 -7.28 -13.25
N THR A 21 -9.14 -7.77 -12.53
CA THR A 21 -10.19 -8.62 -13.10
C THR A 21 -10.99 -7.88 -14.17
N MET A 22 -11.35 -6.60 -13.92
CA MET A 22 -12.06 -5.79 -14.90
C MET A 22 -11.24 -5.63 -16.20
N VAL A 23 -9.93 -5.43 -16.08
CA VAL A 23 -9.01 -5.35 -17.23
C VAL A 23 -8.87 -6.69 -17.94
N GLU A 24 -8.78 -7.79 -17.20
CA GLU A 24 -8.70 -9.14 -17.77
C GLU A 24 -9.97 -9.51 -18.56
N GLU A 25 -11.15 -9.15 -18.04
CA GLU A 25 -12.43 -9.38 -18.70
C GLU A 25 -12.67 -8.45 -19.91
N ASN A 26 -12.05 -7.27 -19.93
CA ASN A 26 -12.26 -6.21 -20.94
C ASN A 26 -10.91 -5.57 -21.35
N PRO A 27 -10.06 -6.30 -22.11
CA PRO A 27 -8.70 -5.84 -22.42
C PRO A 27 -8.64 -4.55 -23.24
N GLU A 28 -9.70 -4.23 -24.00
CA GLU A 28 -9.82 -3.01 -24.78
C GLU A 28 -9.80 -1.72 -23.94
N ILE A 29 -10.05 -1.82 -22.62
CA ILE A 29 -9.90 -0.69 -21.69
C ILE A 29 -8.47 -0.13 -21.75
N LEU A 30 -7.48 -1.00 -21.99
CA LEU A 30 -6.08 -0.60 -22.08
C LEU A 30 -5.73 0.18 -23.35
N ASP A 31 -6.58 0.12 -24.38
CA ASP A 31 -6.38 0.91 -25.61
C ASP A 31 -6.65 2.41 -25.37
N ASP A 32 -7.46 2.74 -24.34
CA ASP A 32 -7.62 4.12 -23.89
C ASP A 32 -6.45 4.54 -22.99
N TYR A 33 -5.39 5.02 -23.65
CA TYR A 33 -4.22 5.56 -22.97
C TYR A 33 -4.55 6.66 -21.95
N HIS A 34 -5.53 7.52 -22.24
CA HIS A 34 -5.88 8.60 -21.32
C HIS A 34 -6.52 8.07 -20.05
N PHE A 35 -7.37 7.05 -20.17
CA PHE A 35 -7.98 6.40 -19.02
C PHE A 35 -6.93 5.70 -18.15
N VAL A 36 -6.04 4.91 -18.75
CA VAL A 36 -4.95 4.21 -18.04
C VAL A 36 -4.03 5.21 -17.33
N GLU A 37 -3.68 6.31 -17.99
CA GLU A 37 -2.85 7.35 -17.41
C GLU A 37 -3.56 8.10 -16.26
N ASN A 38 -4.88 8.28 -16.34
CA ASN A 38 -5.65 8.88 -15.24
C ASN A 38 -5.62 8.02 -13.97
N ILE A 39 -5.62 6.68 -14.10
CA ILE A 39 -5.49 5.77 -12.94
C ILE A 39 -4.12 5.99 -12.28
N ARG A 40 -3.05 5.99 -13.09
CA ARG A 40 -1.68 6.23 -12.62
C ARG A 40 -1.58 7.57 -11.91
N GLN A 41 -2.10 8.63 -12.53
CA GLN A 41 -2.02 9.99 -12.00
C GLN A 41 -2.84 10.15 -10.72
N SER A 42 -4.00 9.50 -10.61
CA SER A 42 -4.83 9.55 -9.39
C SER A 42 -4.09 9.03 -8.15
N ILE A 43 -3.28 7.97 -8.31
CA ILE A 43 -2.46 7.43 -7.22
C ILE A 43 -1.38 8.44 -6.82
N ILE A 44 -0.73 9.07 -7.79
CA ILE A 44 0.32 10.07 -7.57
C ILE A 44 -0.25 11.28 -6.84
N ASP A 45 -1.38 11.81 -7.32
CA ASP A 45 -2.06 12.95 -6.72
C ASP A 45 -2.47 12.66 -5.27
N ALA A 46 -3.01 11.46 -5.00
CA ALA A 46 -3.35 11.04 -3.64
C ALA A 46 -2.14 11.03 -2.71
N VAL A 47 -1.00 10.52 -3.18
CA VAL A 47 0.26 10.50 -2.41
C VAL A 47 0.76 11.92 -2.16
N GLU A 48 0.72 12.80 -3.15
CA GLU A 48 1.13 14.20 -3.00
C GLU A 48 0.25 14.96 -1.99
N LEU A 49 -1.08 14.75 -2.04
CA LEU A 49 -2.01 15.32 -1.09
C LEU A 49 -1.72 14.87 0.35
N GLU A 50 -1.49 13.57 0.55
CA GLU A 50 -1.14 13.02 1.88
C GLU A 50 0.21 13.53 2.37
N LEU A 51 1.23 13.61 1.51
CA LEU A 51 2.53 14.16 1.87
C LEU A 51 2.45 15.64 2.27
N ASN A 52 1.63 16.42 1.58
CA ASN A 52 1.39 17.83 1.90
C ASN A 52 0.64 17.99 3.23
N TYR A 53 -0.35 17.13 3.48
CA TYR A 53 -1.05 17.08 4.76
C TYR A 53 -0.08 16.75 5.92
N LEU A 54 0.73 15.70 5.76
CA LEU A 54 1.73 15.28 6.74
C LEU A 54 2.78 16.36 6.97
N LYS A 55 3.25 17.04 5.92
CA LYS A 55 4.20 18.14 6.02
C LYS A 55 3.65 19.30 6.84
N THR A 56 2.38 19.63 6.60
CA THR A 56 1.70 20.71 7.31
C THR A 56 1.52 20.36 8.79
N LYS A 57 1.19 19.11 9.10
CA LYS A 57 0.98 18.63 10.48
C LYS A 57 2.28 18.43 11.24
N PHE A 58 3.34 17.97 10.58
CA PHE A 58 4.49 17.35 11.24
C PHE A 58 5.86 17.74 10.67
N GLY A 59 5.93 18.68 9.72
CA GLY A 59 7.17 19.03 9.00
C GLY A 59 8.35 19.51 9.87
N GLY A 60 8.09 19.89 11.13
CA GLY A 60 9.12 20.27 12.12
C GLY A 60 9.30 19.28 13.28
N THR A 61 8.60 18.14 13.27
CA THR A 61 8.51 17.25 14.44
C THR A 61 8.84 15.81 14.05
N THR A 62 9.57 15.12 14.92
CA THR A 62 9.76 13.67 14.84
C THR A 62 8.59 12.98 15.53
N ILE A 63 7.91 12.06 14.86
CA ILE A 63 6.81 11.27 15.43
C ILE A 63 7.29 9.84 15.60
N PHE A 64 7.16 9.28 16.81
CA PHE A 64 7.57 7.90 17.12
C PHE A 64 9.01 7.56 16.68
N GLY A 65 9.92 8.54 16.71
CA GLY A 65 11.31 8.37 16.27
C GLY A 65 11.52 8.40 14.75
N VAL A 66 10.48 8.69 13.96
CA VAL A 66 10.52 8.82 12.50
C VAL A 66 10.48 10.29 12.11
N SER A 67 11.44 10.73 11.31
CA SER A 67 11.44 12.07 10.72
C SER A 67 10.45 12.16 9.55
N TYR A 68 9.98 13.37 9.23
CA TYR A 68 9.15 13.59 8.04
C TYR A 68 9.81 13.04 6.76
N GLY A 69 11.12 13.23 6.58
CA GLY A 69 11.83 12.74 5.40
C GLY A 69 11.86 11.21 5.30
N GLU A 70 11.94 10.49 6.42
CA GLU A 70 11.84 9.03 6.43
C GLU A 70 10.42 8.54 6.13
N LEU A 71 9.41 9.22 6.69
CA LEU A 71 8.00 8.94 6.41
C LEU A 71 7.65 9.22 4.94
N GLU A 72 8.14 10.33 4.37
CA GLU A 72 7.96 10.68 2.97
C GLU A 72 8.53 9.59 2.05
N ARG A 73 9.77 9.14 2.33
CA ARG A 73 10.38 8.05 1.57
C ARG A 73 9.60 6.75 1.69
N TYR A 74 9.05 6.47 2.88
CA TYR A 74 8.23 5.27 3.08
C TYR A 74 6.93 5.32 2.29
N MET A 75 6.22 6.46 2.31
CA MET A 75 5.00 6.65 1.52
C MET A 75 5.26 6.47 0.02
N LYS A 76 6.36 7.05 -0.49
CA LYS A 76 6.80 6.88 -1.88
C LYS A 76 7.15 5.43 -2.22
N TYR A 77 7.81 4.71 -1.32
CA TYR A 77 8.07 3.27 -1.45
C TYR A 77 6.77 2.46 -1.58
N ILE A 78 5.76 2.75 -0.75
CA ILE A 78 4.46 2.07 -0.83
C ILE A 78 3.74 2.43 -2.13
N ALA A 79 3.78 3.70 -2.57
CA ALA A 79 3.18 4.13 -3.82
C ALA A 79 3.74 3.39 -5.03
N ASP A 80 5.07 3.26 -5.13
CA ASP A 80 5.73 2.50 -6.20
C ASP A 80 5.28 1.04 -6.20
N ARG A 81 5.11 0.41 -5.04
CA ARG A 81 4.58 -0.95 -4.95
C ARG A 81 3.15 -1.07 -5.49
N ARG A 82 2.27 -0.11 -5.18
CA ARG A 82 0.88 -0.15 -5.68
C ARG A 82 0.79 0.11 -7.17
N LEU A 83 1.63 1.00 -7.70
CA LEU A 83 1.77 1.18 -9.15
C LEU A 83 2.20 -0.12 -9.84
N ILE A 84 3.21 -0.81 -9.29
CA ILE A 84 3.70 -2.08 -9.83
C ILE A 84 2.64 -3.19 -9.75
N GLU A 85 1.91 -3.29 -8.63
CA GLU A 85 0.81 -4.26 -8.46
C GLU A 85 -0.30 -4.06 -9.50
N LEU A 86 -0.50 -2.83 -9.99
CA LEU A 86 -1.42 -2.50 -11.07
C LEU A 86 -0.79 -2.55 -12.47
N GLY A 87 0.47 -2.97 -12.60
CA GLY A 87 1.17 -3.12 -13.87
C GLY A 87 1.86 -1.85 -14.40
N PHE A 88 1.93 -0.78 -13.62
CA PHE A 88 2.65 0.44 -13.98
C PHE A 88 4.14 0.39 -13.62
N ASN A 89 4.92 1.25 -14.26
CA ASN A 89 6.30 1.51 -13.83
C ASN A 89 6.32 2.32 -12.52
N PRO A 90 7.34 2.15 -11.66
CA PRO A 90 7.49 2.97 -10.46
C PRO A 90 7.68 4.45 -10.81
N GLN A 91 7.16 5.32 -9.96
CA GLN A 91 7.22 6.77 -10.13
C GLN A 91 8.38 7.40 -9.35
N PHE A 92 8.65 6.92 -8.14
CA PHE A 92 9.59 7.54 -7.20
C PHE A 92 10.95 6.83 -7.13
N GLY A 93 11.04 5.60 -7.64
CA GLY A 93 12.27 4.83 -7.73
C GLY A 93 12.80 4.37 -6.37
N ILE A 94 11.93 4.17 -5.39
CA ILE A 94 12.33 3.68 -4.06
C ILE A 94 12.21 2.15 -4.04
N ASP A 95 13.33 1.46 -4.15
CA ASP A 95 13.43 0.01 -4.26
C ASP A 95 13.39 -0.71 -2.90
N GLN A 96 13.85 -0.05 -1.85
CA GLN A 96 13.97 -0.63 -0.51
C GLN A 96 13.09 0.08 0.50
N ASN A 97 12.45 -0.70 1.38
CA ASN A 97 11.71 -0.15 2.50
C ASN A 97 12.64 0.64 3.45
N PRO A 98 12.46 1.97 3.59
CA PRO A 98 13.29 2.79 4.48
C PRO A 98 12.98 2.54 5.96
N LEU A 99 11.78 2.06 6.30
CA LEU A 99 11.33 1.77 7.67
C LEU A 99 11.25 0.26 7.91
N LYS A 100 12.41 -0.42 7.86
CA LYS A 100 12.51 -1.89 7.97
C LYS A 100 11.88 -2.47 9.25
N PHE A 101 11.78 -1.69 10.32
CA PHE A 101 11.14 -2.13 11.56
C PHE A 101 9.62 -2.29 11.44
N LEU A 102 8.95 -1.59 10.51
CA LEU A 102 7.52 -1.77 10.26
C LEU A 102 7.22 -3.16 9.65
N GLN A 103 8.11 -3.68 8.79
CA GLN A 103 7.95 -5.02 8.22
C GLN A 103 8.04 -6.16 9.25
N LYS A 104 8.75 -5.96 10.37
CA LYS A 104 8.89 -7.01 11.39
C LYS A 104 7.57 -7.32 12.11
N GLU A 105 6.60 -6.41 12.09
CA GLU A 105 5.28 -6.66 12.66
C GLU A 105 4.29 -7.25 11.64
N ASP A 106 4.45 -6.94 10.34
CA ASP A 106 3.54 -7.37 9.27
C ASP A 106 3.75 -8.82 8.78
N VAL A 107 5.01 -9.29 8.68
CA VAL A 107 5.30 -10.63 8.09
C VAL A 107 4.78 -11.80 8.94
N LYS A 108 4.58 -11.63 10.26
CA LYS A 108 3.99 -12.68 11.11
C LYS A 108 2.48 -12.85 10.91
N LYS A 109 1.78 -11.89 10.29
CA LYS A 109 0.31 -11.85 10.20
C LYS A 109 -0.23 -12.09 8.79
N LEU A 110 0.56 -11.80 7.75
CA LEU A 110 0.15 -12.03 6.35
C LEU A 110 0.15 -13.51 5.93
N THR A 111 0.79 -14.41 6.67
CA THR A 111 0.83 -15.86 6.36
C THR A 111 -0.19 -16.71 7.14
N ASN A 112 -1.04 -16.13 8.00
CA ASN A 112 -1.79 -16.90 9.01
C ASN A 112 -3.31 -16.65 9.01
N PHE A 113 -3.94 -16.46 7.85
CA PHE A 113 -5.42 -16.34 7.80
C PHE A 113 -6.15 -17.49 7.09
N PHE A 114 -5.48 -18.25 6.22
CA PHE A 114 -6.08 -19.42 5.54
C PHE A 114 -5.40 -20.76 5.83
N GLU A 115 -4.33 -20.79 6.63
CA GLU A 115 -3.62 -22.03 7.01
C GLU A 115 -3.78 -22.43 8.48
N VAL A 116 -4.53 -21.67 9.28
CA VAL A 116 -4.77 -22.04 10.68
C VAL A 116 -6.00 -22.95 10.75
N THR A 117 -5.76 -24.26 10.70
CA THR A 117 -6.72 -25.23 11.21
C THR A 117 -6.99 -24.91 12.69
N PRO A 118 -8.25 -24.82 13.15
CA PRO A 118 -8.54 -24.62 14.56
C PRO A 118 -8.20 -25.89 15.33
N THR A 119 -6.95 -25.97 15.79
CA THR A 119 -6.51 -26.98 16.75
C THR A 119 -5.93 -26.26 17.94
N GLU A 120 -6.80 -25.98 18.91
CA GLU A 120 -6.68 -26.43 20.32
C GLU A 120 -7.59 -25.55 21.21
N TYR A 121 -8.87 -25.92 21.27
CA TYR A 121 -9.55 -25.93 22.57
C TYR A 121 -9.20 -27.27 23.21
N THR A 122 -8.22 -27.31 24.08
CA THR A 122 -8.08 -28.43 25.03
C THR A 122 -7.58 -27.88 26.36
N ASN A 123 -8.52 -27.85 27.32
CA ASN A 123 -8.38 -27.78 28.77
C ASN A 123 -6.95 -27.69 29.33
N PHE A 124 -6.61 -26.58 29.99
CA PHE A 124 -6.60 -26.43 31.46
C PHE A 124 -6.36 -24.95 31.83
#